data_AF-A0A2V5LFK0-F1
#
_entry.id   AF-A0A2V5LFK0-F1
#
_cell.length_a   1.000
_cell.length_b   1.000
_cell.length_c   1.000
_cell.angle_alpha   90.00
_cell.angle_beta   90.00
_cell.angle_gamma   90.00
#
_symmetry.space_group_name_H-M   'P 1'
#
loop_
_entity.id
_entity.type
_entity.pdbx_description
1 polymer ?
#
loop_
_entity_poly.entity_id
_entity_poly.type
_entity_poly.pdbx_seq_one_letter_code
_entity_poly.pdbx_strand_id
1 'polypeptide(L)'
;ACLLWCVPWFAFAVGFREPPVWRTVLWTMSLTFMGLVCLLNASRCGRVHCRFTGPFLILCAVASLGYGLGLLPLGASGWKWIGAVTIIGAIALTWIPEVLLGRYRRSGTDVA
;
A
#
# COMPACT_ATOMS: atom_id res chain seq x y z
N ALA A 1 17.81 -3.98 2.65
CA ALA A 1 16.50 -3.68 3.26
C ALA A 1 16.02 -2.27 2.93
N CYS A 2 16.76 -1.20 3.25
CA CYS A 2 16.30 0.18 3.01
C CYS A 2 15.90 0.47 1.55
N LEU A 3 16.70 0.10 0.54
CA LEU A 3 16.37 0.39 -0.87
C LEU A 3 15.05 -0.25 -1.33
N LEU A 4 14.75 -1.47 -0.87
CA LEU A 4 13.49 -2.18 -1.17
C LEU A 4 12.24 -1.42 -0.68
N TRP A 5 12.40 -0.54 0.31
CA TRP A 5 11.31 0.25 0.88
C TRP A 5 11.39 1.72 0.43
N CYS A 6 12.58 2.30 0.36
CA CYS A 6 12.79 3.70 -0.02
C CYS A 6 12.48 3.95 -1.49
N VAL A 7 12.87 3.05 -2.40
CA VAL A 7 12.64 3.22 -3.85
C VAL A 7 11.16 3.34 -4.20
N PRO A 8 10.26 2.42 -3.77
CA PRO A 8 8.85 2.55 -4.12
C PRO A 8 8.18 3.76 -3.45
N TRP A 9 8.54 4.11 -2.22
CA TRP A 9 8.05 5.35 -1.60
C TRP A 9 8.53 6.60 -2.34
N PHE A 10 9.78 6.61 -2.81
CA PHE A 10 10.31 7.69 -3.63
C PHE A 10 9.57 7.79 -4.98
N ALA A 11 9.34 6.66 -5.66
CA ALA A 11 8.57 6.63 -6.90
C ALA A 11 7.14 7.16 -6.70
N PHE A 12 6.47 6.78 -5.60
CA PHE A 12 5.17 7.32 -5.22
C PHE A 12 5.24 8.85 -5.00
N ALA A 13 6.26 9.33 -4.30
CA ALA A 13 6.48 10.75 -4.04
C ALA A 13 6.72 11.57 -5.32
N VAL A 14 7.49 11.04 -6.27
CA VAL A 14 7.73 11.67 -7.58
C VAL A 14 6.41 11.84 -8.34
N GLY A 15 5.50 10.86 -8.26
CA GLY A 15 4.19 10.91 -8.93
C GLY A 15 3.33 12.13 -8.58
N PHE A 16 3.54 12.80 -7.44
CA PHE A 16 2.83 14.05 -7.12
C PHE A 16 3.17 15.21 -8.05
N ARG A 17 4.39 15.24 -8.60
CA ARG A 17 4.86 16.30 -9.53
C ARG A 17 4.54 15.98 -10.99
N GLU A 18 4.32 14.71 -11.28
CA GLU A 18 4.10 14.23 -12.63
C GLU A 18 2.65 14.44 -13.11
N PRO A 19 2.45 14.53 -14.44
CA PRO A 19 1.13 14.58 -15.03
C PRO A 19 0.35 13.28 -14.79
N PRO A 20 -0.99 13.28 -14.97
CA PRO A 20 -1.86 12.17 -14.55
C PRO A 20 -1.43 10.79 -15.05
N VAL A 21 -1.00 10.68 -16.32
CA VAL A 21 -0.57 9.40 -16.91
C VAL A 21 0.63 8.81 -16.18
N TRP A 22 1.69 9.62 -15.99
CA TRP A 22 2.89 9.18 -15.28
C TRP A 22 2.62 8.92 -13.80
N ARG A 23 1.75 9.72 -13.17
CA ARG A 23 1.28 9.48 -11.81
C ARG A 23 0.58 8.12 -11.67
N THR A 24 -0.30 7.76 -12.60
CA THR A 24 -0.96 6.45 -12.63
C THR A 24 0.07 5.33 -12.64
N VAL A 25 1.03 5.38 -13.55
CA VAL A 25 2.07 4.35 -13.68
C VAL A 25 2.89 4.25 -12.41
N LEU A 26 3.42 5.38 -11.92
CA LEU A 26 4.27 5.43 -10.74
C LEU A 26 3.56 4.91 -9.50
N TRP A 27 2.34 5.41 -9.22
CA TRP A 27 1.59 5.04 -8.04
C TRP A 27 1.14 3.58 -8.08
N THR A 28 0.59 3.13 -9.20
CA THR A 28 0.16 1.72 -9.33
C THR A 28 1.34 0.77 -9.16
N MET A 29 2.48 1.02 -9.83
CA MET A 29 3.65 0.14 -9.73
C MET A 29 4.24 0.14 -8.31
N SER A 30 4.43 1.32 -7.70
CA SER A 30 5.02 1.41 -6.36
C SER A 30 4.16 0.73 -5.30
N LEU A 31 2.84 1.00 -5.35
CA LEU A 31 1.90 0.49 -4.36
C LEU A 31 1.68 -1.02 -4.52
N THR A 32 1.60 -1.51 -5.77
CA THR A 32 1.52 -2.96 -6.03
C THR A 32 2.77 -3.67 -5.53
N PHE A 33 3.96 -3.14 -5.85
CA PHE A 33 5.21 -3.76 -5.40
C PHE A 33 5.28 -3.84 -3.87
N MET A 34 5.02 -2.74 -3.17
CA MET A 34 5.02 -2.71 -1.71
C MET A 34 3.95 -3.62 -1.11
N GLY A 35 2.73 -3.61 -1.68
CA GLY A 35 1.63 -4.46 -1.24
C GLY A 35 1.97 -5.94 -1.33
N LEU A 36 2.55 -6.38 -2.45
CA LEU A 36 2.99 -7.76 -2.65
C LEU A 36 4.12 -8.16 -1.68
N VAL A 37 5.13 -7.31 -1.51
CA VAL A 37 6.22 -7.57 -0.55
C VAL A 37 5.68 -7.67 0.89
N CYS A 38 4.72 -6.82 1.28
CA CYS A 38 4.03 -6.93 2.56
C CYS A 38 3.31 -8.27 2.70
N LEU A 39 2.54 -8.70 1.69
CA LEU A 39 1.83 -9.99 1.74
C LEU A 39 2.78 -11.18 1.86
N LEU A 40 3.89 -11.18 1.11
CA LEU A 40 4.93 -12.20 1.21
C LEU A 40 5.62 -12.22 2.58
N ASN A 41 5.84 -11.04 3.18
CA ASN A 41 6.38 -10.96 4.54
C ASN A 41 5.36 -11.42 5.59
N ALA A 42 4.08 -11.13 5.38
CA ALA A 42 3.01 -11.60 6.25
C ALA A 42 2.88 -13.13 6.23
N SER A 43 3.03 -13.77 5.07
CA SER A 43 2.96 -15.23 4.95
C SER A 43 4.18 -15.94 5.55
N ARG A 44 5.37 -15.34 5.47
CA ARG A 44 6.60 -15.92 6.04
C ARG A 44 6.78 -15.65 7.54
N CYS A 45 6.58 -14.41 7.96
CA CYS A 45 6.90 -13.97 9.32
C CYS A 45 5.67 -13.88 10.24
N GLY A 46 4.44 -13.91 9.70
CA GLY A 46 3.22 -13.76 10.48
C GLY A 46 3.03 -12.37 11.10
N ARG A 47 3.73 -11.33 10.62
CA ARG A 47 3.54 -9.96 11.13
C ARG A 47 2.14 -9.45 10.84
N VAL A 48 1.50 -8.92 11.87
CA VAL A 48 0.13 -8.40 11.77
C VAL A 48 0.06 -7.16 10.88
N HIS A 49 0.99 -6.21 11.05
CA HIS A 49 1.06 -5.02 10.22
C HIS A 49 1.05 -5.37 8.71
N CYS A 50 1.95 -6.26 8.29
CA CYS A 50 2.06 -6.66 6.89
C CYS A 50 0.77 -7.29 6.34
N ARG A 51 -0.02 -7.96 7.19
CA ARG A 51 -1.29 -8.60 6.82
C ARG A 51 -2.40 -7.59 6.50
N PHE A 52 -2.37 -6.41 7.09
CA PHE A 52 -3.35 -5.34 6.82
C PHE A 52 -2.85 -4.32 5.80
N THR A 53 -1.57 -3.92 5.90
CA THR A 53 -0.98 -2.95 4.97
C THR A 53 -0.84 -3.52 3.56
N GLY A 54 -0.54 -4.82 3.41
CA GLY A 54 -0.45 -5.47 2.10
C GLY A 54 -1.72 -5.28 1.24
N PRO A 55 -2.89 -5.77 1.70
CA PRO A 55 -4.15 -5.58 0.99
C PRO A 55 -4.52 -4.10 0.79
N PHE A 56 -4.29 -3.27 1.80
CA PHE A 56 -4.57 -1.84 1.73
C PHE A 56 -3.80 -1.14 0.59
N LEU A 57 -2.51 -1.41 0.46
CA LEU A 57 -1.68 -0.83 -0.61
C LEU A 57 -2.12 -1.34 -2.00
N ILE A 58 -2.51 -2.61 -2.12
CA ILE A 58 -3.06 -3.16 -3.36
C ILE A 58 -4.36 -2.45 -3.75
N LEU A 59 -5.25 -2.19 -2.79
CA LEU A 59 -6.48 -1.43 -3.05
C LEU A 59 -6.17 0.00 -3.52
N CYS A 60 -5.18 0.66 -2.93
CA CYS A 60 -4.74 1.99 -3.37
C CYS A 60 -4.10 1.95 -4.77
N ALA A 61 -3.40 0.87 -5.12
CA ALA A 61 -2.85 0.67 -6.46
C ALA A 61 -3.95 0.50 -7.51
N VAL A 62 -4.99 -0.30 -7.20
CA VAL A 62 -6.18 -0.48 -8.04
C VAL A 62 -6.96 0.83 -8.17
N ALA A 63 -7.11 1.60 -7.08
CA ALA A 63 -7.74 2.91 -7.13
C ALA A 63 -6.96 3.89 -8.01
N SER A 64 -5.64 3.91 -7.91
CA SER A 64 -4.76 4.74 -8.75
C SER A 64 -4.87 4.37 -10.23
N LEU A 65 -4.91 3.07 -10.54
CA LEU A 65 -5.08 2.57 -11.90
C LEU A 65 -6.47 2.91 -12.44
N GLY A 66 -7.52 2.57 -11.71
CA GLY A 66 -8.90 2.82 -12.11
C GLY A 66 -9.20 4.29 -12.30
N TYR A 67 -8.70 5.16 -11.42
CA TYR A 67 -8.85 6.60 -11.58
C TYR A 67 -8.04 7.14 -12.77
N GLY A 68 -6.81 6.65 -12.97
CA GLY A 68 -5.99 6.98 -14.13
C GLY A 68 -6.61 6.59 -15.47
N LEU A 69 -7.33 5.47 -15.51
CA LEU A 69 -8.06 5.00 -16.69
C LEU A 69 -9.45 5.65 -16.86
N GLY A 70 -9.84 6.56 -15.96
CA GLY A 70 -11.16 7.21 -16.00
C GLY A 70 -12.33 6.34 -15.56
N LEU A 71 -12.07 5.18 -14.93
CA LEU A 71 -13.09 4.22 -14.47
C LEU A 71 -13.71 4.61 -13.13
N LEU A 72 -13.04 5.46 -12.34
CA LEU A 72 -13.51 5.89 -11.02
C LEU A 72 -13.94 7.36 -11.04
N PRO A 73 -15.20 7.69 -10.69
CA PRO A 73 -15.71 9.05 -10.71
C PRO A 73 -15.34 9.83 -9.43
N LEU A 74 -14.04 9.97 -9.13
CA LEU A 74 -13.56 10.67 -7.92
C LEU A 74 -13.51 12.21 -8.07
N GLY A 75 -13.91 12.74 -9.24
CA GLY A 75 -13.91 14.16 -9.56
C GLY A 75 -12.50 14.77 -9.62
N ALA A 76 -12.39 16.08 -9.85
CA ALA A 76 -11.10 16.77 -10.06
C ALA A 76 -10.08 16.60 -8.91
N SER A 77 -10.55 16.31 -7.71
CA SER A 77 -9.71 16.11 -6.51
C SER A 77 -9.31 14.64 -6.28
N GLY A 78 -9.64 13.71 -7.18
CA GLY A 78 -9.43 12.27 -6.97
C GLY A 78 -7.99 11.89 -6.62
N TRP A 79 -7.00 12.48 -7.30
CA TRP A 79 -5.59 12.25 -6.97
C TRP A 79 -5.19 12.70 -5.56
N LYS A 80 -5.77 13.82 -5.08
CA LYS A 80 -5.51 14.31 -3.72
C LYS A 80 -6.08 13.33 -2.69
N TRP A 81 -7.29 12.84 -2.92
CA TRP A 81 -7.94 11.86 -2.05
C TRP A 81 -7.19 10.53 -2.01
N ILE A 82 -6.84 9.96 -3.17
CA ILE A 82 -6.07 8.71 -3.24
C ILE A 82 -4.73 8.87 -2.51
N GLY A 83 -4.01 9.97 -2.76
CA GLY A 83 -2.73 10.23 -2.11
C GLY A 83 -2.84 10.37 -0.59
N ALA A 84 -3.81 11.16 -0.12
CA ALA A 84 -4.04 11.38 1.31
C ALA A 84 -4.44 10.08 2.03
N VAL A 85 -5.38 9.32 1.46
CA VAL A 85 -5.81 8.02 2.00
C VAL A 85 -4.62 7.07 2.07
N THR A 86 -3.82 6.98 1.00
CA THR A 86 -2.65 6.10 0.95
C THR A 86 -1.65 6.44 2.06
N ILE A 87 -1.29 7.71 2.23
CA ILE A 87 -0.30 8.15 3.22
C ILE A 87 -0.83 7.92 4.64
N ILE A 88 -2.03 8.43 4.94
CA ILE A 88 -2.61 8.35 6.28
C ILE A 88 -2.86 6.89 6.65
N GLY A 89 -3.43 6.11 5.72
CA GLY A 89 -3.71 4.69 5.93
C GLY A 89 -2.45 3.86 6.11
N ALA A 90 -1.40 4.09 5.33
CA ALA A 90 -0.13 3.37 5.51
C ALA A 90 0.52 3.66 6.88
N ILE A 91 0.48 4.92 7.33
CA ILE A 91 0.98 5.31 8.66
C ILE A 91 0.13 4.64 9.75
N ALA A 92 -1.20 4.75 9.67
CA ALA A 92 -2.12 4.19 10.66
C ALA A 92 -1.97 2.67 10.79
N LEU A 93 -1.91 1.97 9.66
CA LEU A 93 -1.76 0.51 9.62
C LEU A 93 -0.38 0.01 10.05
N THR A 94 0.61 0.90 10.16
CA THR A 94 1.93 0.52 10.71
C THR A 94 1.87 0.25 12.21
N TRP A 95 1.01 0.95 12.94
CA TRP A 95 1.01 0.93 14.41
C TRP A 95 -0.28 0.34 14.98
N ILE A 96 -1.44 0.74 14.47
CA ILE A 96 -2.74 0.38 15.05
C ILE A 96 -2.95 -1.14 15.12
N PRO A 97 -2.72 -1.91 14.04
CA PRO A 97 -2.93 -3.36 14.09
C PRO A 97 -2.02 -4.06 15.11
N GLU A 98 -0.78 -3.59 15.27
CA GLU A 98 0.17 -4.18 16.21
C GLU A 98 -0.17 -3.84 17.67
N VAL A 99 -0.69 -2.64 17.93
CA VAL A 99 -1.15 -2.22 19.26
C VAL A 99 -2.38 -3.02 19.69
N LEU A 100 -3.31 -3.28 18.77
CA LEU A 100 -4.58 -3.95 19.07
C LEU A 100 -4.45 -5.48 19.14
N LEU A 101 -3.64 -6.09 18.26
CA LEU A 101 -3.61 -7.55 18.06
C LEU A 101 -2.25 -8.18 18.40
N GLY A 102 -1.27 -7.37 18.83
CA GLY A 102 0.11 -7.79 19.01
C GLY A 102 0.91 -7.79 17.70
N ARG A 103 2.23 -7.89 17.82
CA ARG A 103 3.16 -7.76 16.67
C ARG A 103 3.13 -8.94 15.69
N TYR A 104 2.86 -10.14 16.20
CA TYR A 104 2.92 -11.37 15.42
C TYR A 104 1.69 -12.21 15.68
N ARG A 105 1.13 -12.77 14.60
CA ARG A 105 0.07 -13.78 14.65
C ARG A 105 0.56 -14.98 13.85
N ARG A 106 1.08 -16.00 14.54
CA ARG A 106 1.34 -17.29 13.89
C ARG A 106 0.00 -17.86 13.45
N SER A 107 -0.11 -18.27 12.19
CA SER A 107 -1.19 -19.16 11.78
C SER A 107 -0.97 -20.46 12.55
N GLY A 108 -1.88 -20.81 13.46
CA GLY A 108 -1.85 -22.06 14.18
C GLY A 108 -2.04 -23.23 13.20
N THR A 109 -0.93 -23.79 12.75
CA THR A 109 -0.83 -25.15 12.18
C THR A 109 0.37 -25.84 12.83
N ASP A 110 0.37 -25.86 14.16
CA ASP A 110 1.19 -26.75 15.01
C ASP A 110 0.25 -27.49 15.99
N VAL A 111 -0.88 -27.98 15.48
CA VAL A 111 -1.68 -29.03 16.12
C VAL A 111 -2.05 -30.02 15.02
N ALA A 112 -1.11 -30.91 14.73
CA ALA A 112 -1.34 -32.20 14.08
C ALA A 112 -0.23 -33.15 14.53
#